data_AF-A0A2K2V4Y7-F1
#
_entry.id   AF-A0A2K2V4Y7-F1
#
_cell.length_a   1.000
_cell.length_b   1.000
_cell.length_c   1.000
_cell.angle_alpha   90.00
_cell.angle_beta   90.00
_cell.angle_gamma   90.00
#
_symmetry.space_group_name_H-M   'P 1'
#
loop_
_entity.id
_entity.type
_entity.pdbx_description
1 polymer ?
#
loop_
_entity_poly.entity_id
_entity_poly.type
_entity_poly.pdbx_seq_one_letter_code
_entity_poly.pdbx_strand_id
1 'polypeptide(L)'
;MAEEDIFRILSICHPGIFLGKFINLFLENFLSFFILKISLYPKLTKLHVPSIEVFLSYVPTKLETSSLALAARQSKIIEEILKGKEKEIERRIGFSVKYVRIRHGIDFSKVLEEGINALPAIRVGSRVFSGEEALLLADAIANGVDPLRINSLGYLRLESLKAKAKRILEKASELGIDLNSVLPGAKDKLAEIAAKEEFLGYKGAVEAENLIKNAEEELSKASLGRLREEVYKKLEELKNIVKSIEERFGLKIRIGIEIPDYCDKECLELIEKEVERKREIALQVLGISQDIKEGARVLEEISQPFDMFIGHDLLSRVAEEMRSSGVDRGEVELNEKLYRIMRFIVDNFATLRDLKPVLEAKRLPSVRVPEGDPIDAADVVLKGISNEVRRIKQELEIEGEMRRLMPALERMVISELSTGEKRINEIRIPAPFREEVIRRLKERGVVEEVGGFIRLKKQ
;
A
#
# COMPACT_ATOMS: atom_id res chain seq x y z
N MET A 1 2.73 -51.43 18.24
CA MET A 1 2.05 -52.73 18.40
C MET A 1 2.92 -53.81 17.80
N ALA A 2 3.81 -54.41 18.61
CA ALA A 2 4.50 -55.68 18.34
C ALA A 2 5.37 -56.08 19.57
N GLU A 3 4.82 -55.99 20.79
CA GLU A 3 5.48 -56.48 22.02
C GLU A 3 4.66 -57.57 22.75
N GLU A 4 3.41 -57.81 22.35
CA GLU A 4 2.51 -58.76 23.05
C GLU A 4 2.53 -60.19 22.50
N ASP A 5 3.15 -60.46 21.35
CA ASP A 5 3.11 -61.79 20.72
C ASP A 5 4.27 -62.72 21.10
N ILE A 6 5.33 -62.21 21.75
CA ILE A 6 6.46 -63.04 22.18
C ILE A 6 6.15 -63.76 23.51
N PHE A 7 5.30 -63.20 24.35
CA PHE A 7 4.96 -63.78 25.66
C PHE A 7 3.97 -64.95 25.59
N ARG A 8 3.27 -65.14 24.47
CA ARG A 8 2.26 -66.21 24.32
C ARG A 8 2.81 -67.54 23.80
N ILE A 9 4.04 -67.59 23.28
CA ILE A 9 4.63 -68.81 22.72
C ILE A 9 5.44 -69.62 23.76
N LEU A 10 5.70 -69.06 24.95
CA LEU A 10 6.51 -69.72 25.99
C LEU A 10 5.71 -70.44 27.09
N SER A 11 4.38 -70.55 26.97
CA SER A 11 3.52 -71.15 28.00
C SER A 11 3.27 -72.67 27.84
N ILE A 12 3.93 -73.35 26.90
CA ILE A 12 3.74 -74.79 26.67
C ILE A 12 5.11 -75.47 26.56
N CYS A 13 5.69 -75.87 27.70
CA CYS A 13 6.48 -77.10 27.91
C CYS A 13 7.31 -77.03 29.23
N HIS A 14 6.98 -77.92 30.16
CA HIS A 14 7.74 -78.37 31.36
C HIS A 14 8.51 -77.36 32.25
N PRO A 15 8.00 -77.02 33.47
CA PRO A 15 8.62 -76.03 34.36
C PRO A 15 9.87 -76.47 35.14
N GLY A 16 10.28 -77.75 35.08
CA GLY A 16 11.21 -78.31 36.07
C GLY A 16 12.69 -78.37 35.68
N ILE A 17 13.04 -78.25 34.40
CA ILE A 17 14.41 -78.56 33.90
C ILE A 17 15.12 -77.32 33.33
N PHE A 18 14.38 -76.28 32.95
CA PHE A 18 14.96 -75.04 32.40
C PHE A 18 15.56 -74.11 33.47
N LEU A 19 15.02 -74.08 34.69
CA LEU A 19 15.50 -73.15 35.73
C LEU A 19 16.95 -73.44 36.18
N GLY A 20 17.32 -74.72 36.33
CA GLY A 20 18.65 -75.08 36.83
C GLY A 20 19.78 -74.78 35.83
N LYS A 21 19.54 -74.93 34.53
CA LYS A 21 20.52 -74.60 33.49
C LYS A 21 20.57 -73.10 33.18
N PHE A 22 19.44 -72.39 33.26
CA PHE A 22 19.43 -70.94 33.02
C PHE A 22 20.09 -70.17 34.17
N ILE A 23 19.92 -70.60 35.42
CA ILE A 23 20.55 -69.96 36.59
C ILE A 23 22.07 -70.18 36.58
N ASN A 24 22.57 -71.36 36.18
CA ASN A 24 24.01 -71.59 36.06
C ASN A 24 24.63 -70.81 34.88
N LEU A 25 23.96 -70.76 33.72
CA LEU A 25 24.45 -69.95 32.59
C LEU A 25 24.39 -68.45 32.88
N PHE A 26 23.39 -68.00 33.67
CA PHE A 26 23.27 -66.61 34.09
C PHE A 26 24.33 -66.27 35.14
N LEU A 27 24.59 -67.12 36.14
CA LEU A 27 25.65 -66.90 37.13
C LEU A 27 27.04 -66.92 36.52
N GLU A 28 27.36 -67.85 35.62
CA GLU A 28 28.67 -67.90 34.95
C GLU A 28 28.88 -66.69 34.02
N ASN A 29 27.86 -66.24 33.28
CA ASN A 29 27.97 -65.03 32.46
C ASN A 29 27.97 -63.75 33.29
N PHE A 30 27.19 -63.67 34.39
CA PHE A 30 27.10 -62.49 35.22
C PHE A 30 28.38 -62.28 36.06
N LEU A 31 28.98 -63.36 36.59
CA LEU A 31 30.29 -63.30 37.25
C LEU A 31 31.42 -63.01 36.26
N SER A 32 31.40 -63.59 35.05
CA SER A 32 32.38 -63.26 34.01
C SER A 32 32.28 -61.80 33.56
N PHE A 33 31.06 -61.26 33.45
CA PHE A 33 30.82 -59.86 33.11
C PHE A 33 31.19 -58.90 34.25
N PHE A 34 30.97 -59.28 35.51
CA PHE A 34 31.38 -58.50 36.69
C PHE A 34 32.89 -58.53 36.93
N ILE A 35 33.54 -59.68 36.72
CA ILE A 35 35.00 -59.83 36.86
C ILE A 35 35.71 -59.11 35.71
N LEU A 36 35.17 -59.11 34.48
CA LEU A 36 35.67 -58.23 33.41
C LEU A 36 35.45 -56.75 33.73
N LYS A 37 34.30 -56.35 34.30
CA LYS A 37 34.04 -54.95 34.69
C LYS A 37 34.94 -54.47 35.83
N ILE A 38 35.28 -55.34 36.79
CA ILE A 38 36.14 -54.97 37.93
C ILE A 38 37.63 -55.02 37.55
N SER A 39 38.03 -55.88 36.60
CA SER A 39 39.42 -55.97 36.12
C SER A 39 39.80 -54.98 35.02
N LEU A 40 38.84 -54.29 34.38
CA LEU A 40 39.08 -53.26 33.35
C LEU A 40 38.90 -51.81 33.84
N TYR A 41 38.59 -51.59 35.13
CA TYR A 41 38.45 -50.26 35.73
C TYR A 41 39.58 -49.89 36.69
N PRO A 42 40.80 -49.65 36.15
CA PRO A 42 41.56 -48.49 36.63
C PRO A 42 42.06 -47.57 35.52
N LYS A 43 41.51 -47.65 34.29
CA LYS A 43 42.02 -46.83 33.16
C LYS A 43 40.99 -46.07 32.30
N LEU A 44 39.72 -46.03 32.69
CA LEU A 44 38.71 -45.23 31.99
C LEU A 44 37.91 -44.40 32.99
N THR A 45 38.42 -43.20 33.31
CA THR A 45 37.65 -41.95 33.50
C THR A 45 38.59 -40.81 33.94
N LYS A 46 39.43 -40.30 33.02
CA LYS A 46 39.46 -38.84 32.89
C LYS A 46 38.21 -38.51 32.08
N LEU A 47 37.05 -38.42 32.74
CA LEU A 47 35.93 -37.73 32.12
C LEU A 47 36.48 -36.36 31.75
N HIS A 48 36.61 -36.07 30.46
CA HIS A 48 37.15 -34.80 30.00
C HIS A 48 36.10 -33.76 30.39
N VAL A 49 36.26 -33.16 31.57
CA VAL A 49 35.43 -32.03 31.98
C VAL A 49 35.63 -30.98 30.90
N PRO A 50 34.56 -30.56 30.20
CA PRO A 50 34.71 -29.57 29.15
C PRO A 50 35.33 -28.31 29.78
N SER A 51 36.36 -27.78 29.13
CA SER A 51 37.16 -26.69 29.69
C SER A 51 36.96 -25.40 28.92
N ILE A 52 36.85 -24.30 29.66
CA ILE A 52 36.92 -22.93 29.16
C ILE A 52 38.40 -22.54 29.19
N GLU A 53 38.99 -22.27 28.03
CA GLU A 53 40.38 -21.82 27.95
C GLU A 53 40.43 -20.29 27.85
N VAL A 54 41.11 -19.65 28.79
CA VAL A 54 41.20 -18.19 28.90
C VAL A 54 42.63 -17.76 28.55
N PHE A 55 42.78 -17.11 27.40
CA PHE A 55 44.04 -16.62 26.87
C PHE A 55 44.23 -15.16 27.29
N LEU A 56 45.16 -14.94 28.22
CA LEU A 56 45.41 -13.65 28.83
C LEU A 56 46.66 -12.99 28.24
N SER A 57 46.53 -11.73 27.85
CA SER A 57 47.66 -10.87 27.48
C SER A 57 48.47 -10.47 28.71
N TYR A 58 49.77 -10.73 28.68
CA TYR A 58 50.71 -10.20 29.65
C TYR A 58 51.81 -9.38 28.96
N VAL A 59 52.06 -8.18 29.49
CA VAL A 59 53.14 -7.29 29.03
C VAL A 59 54.14 -7.12 30.18
N PRO A 60 55.39 -7.58 30.03
CA PRO A 60 56.37 -7.61 31.11
C PRO A 60 56.97 -6.23 31.50
N THR A 61 56.76 -5.19 30.71
CA THR A 61 57.28 -3.83 30.95
C THR A 61 56.27 -2.76 30.56
N LYS A 62 56.33 -1.57 31.19
CA LYS A 62 55.49 -0.40 30.88
C LYS A 62 55.68 0.05 29.42
N LEU A 63 54.95 -0.55 28.49
CA LEU A 63 54.87 -0.11 27.10
C LEU A 63 53.53 0.60 26.90
N GLU A 64 53.61 1.90 26.60
CA GLU A 64 52.49 2.83 26.46
C GLU A 64 51.87 2.84 25.04
N THR A 65 51.93 1.72 24.31
CA THR A 65 51.13 1.60 23.08
C THR A 65 49.68 1.28 23.46
N SER A 66 48.75 2.13 23.03
CA SER A 66 47.34 2.14 23.47
C SER A 66 46.63 0.79 23.35
N SER A 67 46.92 0.00 22.30
CA SER A 67 46.26 -1.29 22.05
C SER A 67 46.76 -2.44 22.94
N LEU A 68 48.07 -2.56 23.16
CA LEU A 68 48.66 -3.59 24.03
C LEU A 68 48.32 -3.35 25.51
N ALA A 69 48.35 -2.08 25.93
CA ALA A 69 47.95 -1.69 27.29
C ALA A 69 46.47 -1.98 27.55
N LEU A 70 45.60 -1.75 26.56
CA LEU A 70 44.18 -2.10 26.64
C LEU A 70 43.96 -3.61 26.77
N ALA A 71 44.61 -4.41 25.93
CA ALA A 71 44.51 -5.87 25.98
C ALA A 71 44.98 -6.44 27.33
N ALA A 72 46.06 -5.89 27.91
CA ALA A 72 46.55 -6.30 29.23
C ALA A 72 45.57 -5.91 30.36
N ARG A 73 44.96 -4.71 30.29
CA ARG A 73 43.92 -4.29 31.24
C ARG A 73 42.69 -5.19 31.17
N GLN A 74 42.18 -5.45 29.98
CA GLN A 74 41.04 -6.37 29.78
C GLN A 74 41.35 -7.78 30.28
N SER A 75 42.58 -8.27 30.03
CA SER A 75 43.04 -9.57 30.53
C SER A 75 43.02 -9.63 32.07
N LYS A 76 43.47 -8.57 32.73
CA LYS A 76 43.44 -8.49 34.20
C LYS A 76 41.99 -8.54 34.73
N ILE A 77 41.09 -7.80 34.09
CA ILE A 77 39.66 -7.80 34.47
C ILE A 77 39.03 -9.18 34.27
N ILE A 78 39.29 -9.85 33.14
CA ILE A 78 38.81 -11.22 32.90
C ILE A 78 39.33 -12.20 33.96
N GLU A 79 40.62 -12.10 34.31
CA GLU A 79 41.21 -12.92 35.36
C GLU A 79 40.53 -12.65 36.71
N GLU A 80 40.28 -11.39 37.08
CA GLU A 80 39.59 -11.03 38.33
C GLU A 80 38.13 -11.54 38.38
N ILE A 81 37.40 -11.47 37.26
CA ILE A 81 36.01 -11.94 37.15
C ILE A 81 35.91 -13.46 37.37
N LEU A 82 36.80 -14.23 36.75
CA LEU A 82 36.68 -15.70 36.70
C LEU A 82 37.38 -16.40 37.87
N LYS A 83 38.55 -15.91 38.30
CA LYS A 83 39.43 -16.60 39.26
C LYS A 83 38.84 -16.76 40.65
N GLY A 84 37.97 -15.83 41.06
CA GLY A 84 37.19 -15.92 42.30
C GLY A 84 35.99 -16.87 42.24
N LYS A 85 35.60 -17.32 41.04
CA LYS A 85 34.34 -18.04 40.79
C LYS A 85 34.54 -19.43 40.18
N GLU A 86 35.77 -19.89 39.97
CA GLU A 86 36.08 -21.17 39.28
C GLU A 86 35.31 -22.37 39.84
N LYS A 87 35.30 -22.54 41.17
CA LYS A 87 34.57 -23.64 41.84
C LYS A 87 33.05 -23.52 41.70
N GLU A 88 32.54 -22.29 41.62
CA GLU A 88 31.12 -22.01 41.42
C GLU A 88 30.71 -22.25 39.97
N ILE A 89 31.55 -21.85 39.02
CA ILE A 89 31.43 -22.11 37.58
C ILE A 89 31.40 -23.63 37.34
N GLU A 90 32.37 -24.38 37.88
CA GLU A 90 32.42 -25.83 37.74
C GLU A 90 31.16 -26.51 38.31
N ARG A 91 30.65 -26.04 39.45
CA ARG A 91 29.41 -26.56 40.06
C ARG A 91 28.15 -26.22 39.28
N ARG A 92 28.03 -24.99 38.75
CA ARG A 92 26.80 -24.47 38.13
C ARG A 92 26.67 -24.83 36.66
N ILE A 93 27.76 -24.70 35.91
CA ILE A 93 27.75 -24.89 34.45
C ILE A 93 28.50 -26.16 34.02
N GLY A 94 29.25 -26.82 34.92
CA GLY A 94 29.94 -28.08 34.60
C GLY A 94 31.24 -27.91 33.83
N PHE A 95 31.80 -26.68 33.78
CA PHE A 95 33.04 -26.37 33.07
C PHE A 95 34.20 -26.08 34.01
N SER A 96 35.39 -26.56 33.68
CA SER A 96 36.63 -26.14 34.34
C SER A 96 37.23 -24.93 33.62
N VAL A 97 37.83 -23.99 34.36
CA VAL A 97 38.48 -22.79 33.77
C VAL A 97 39.99 -23.01 33.75
N LYS A 98 40.62 -22.85 32.58
CA LYS A 98 42.06 -23.03 32.37
C LYS A 98 42.65 -21.73 31.82
N TYR A 99 43.65 -21.18 32.50
CA TYR A 99 44.32 -19.94 32.08
C TYR A 99 45.60 -20.23 31.30
N VAL A 100 45.73 -19.56 30.17
CA VAL A 100 46.93 -19.57 29.32
C VAL A 100 47.46 -18.14 29.28
N ARG A 101 48.61 -17.90 29.90
CA ARG A 101 49.23 -16.56 29.95
C ARG A 101 50.18 -16.39 28.77
N ILE A 102 49.89 -15.43 27.91
CA ILE A 102 50.62 -15.18 26.67
C ILE A 102 51.48 -13.92 26.81
N ARG A 103 52.80 -14.08 26.65
CA ARG A 103 53.73 -12.95 26.58
C ARG A 103 53.75 -12.37 25.17
N HIS A 104 53.41 -11.10 25.05
CA HIS A 104 53.48 -10.37 23.79
C HIS A 104 54.90 -10.42 23.20
N GLY A 105 55.01 -10.77 21.91
CA GLY A 105 56.26 -10.86 21.16
C GLY A 105 57.00 -12.21 21.22
N ILE A 106 56.72 -13.08 22.19
CA ILE A 106 57.41 -14.39 22.35
C ILE A 106 56.46 -15.56 22.08
N ASP A 107 55.27 -15.53 22.69
CA ASP A 107 54.32 -16.64 22.66
C ASP A 107 53.15 -16.39 21.68
N PHE A 108 53.07 -15.21 21.09
CA PHE A 108 51.94 -14.79 20.24
C PHE A 108 51.84 -15.56 18.92
N SER A 109 52.96 -15.98 18.34
CA SER A 109 52.97 -16.81 17.13
C SER A 109 52.26 -18.16 17.34
N LYS A 110 52.45 -18.78 18.51
CA LYS A 110 51.77 -20.04 18.88
C LYS A 110 50.26 -19.85 19.05
N VAL A 111 49.83 -18.68 19.50
CA VAL A 111 48.40 -18.34 19.70
C VAL A 111 47.69 -18.13 18.36
N LEU A 112 48.38 -17.54 17.39
CA LEU A 112 47.89 -17.42 16.01
C LEU A 112 47.76 -18.79 15.33
N GLU A 113 48.71 -19.70 15.56
CA GLU A 113 48.65 -21.09 15.07
C GLU A 113 47.43 -21.85 15.63
N GLU A 114 46.95 -21.50 16.83
CA GLU A 114 45.72 -22.04 17.42
C GLU A 114 44.43 -21.29 17.00
N GLY A 115 44.50 -20.42 15.98
CA GLY A 115 43.35 -19.72 15.42
C GLY A 115 42.81 -18.55 16.27
N ILE A 116 43.60 -18.04 17.22
CA ILE A 116 43.23 -16.87 18.04
C ILE A 116 43.84 -15.61 17.43
N ASN A 117 43.00 -14.78 16.83
CA ASN A 117 43.43 -13.61 16.07
C ASN A 117 43.63 -12.34 16.92
N ALA A 118 43.14 -12.32 18.16
CA ALA A 118 43.26 -11.17 19.07
C ALA A 118 43.22 -11.61 20.54
N LEU A 119 43.88 -10.84 21.41
CA LEU A 119 43.93 -11.06 22.87
C LEU A 119 43.32 -9.86 23.62
N PRO A 120 42.73 -10.06 24.83
CA PRO A 120 42.44 -11.36 25.47
C PRO A 120 41.45 -12.20 24.66
N ALA A 121 41.44 -13.51 24.89
CA ALA A 121 40.46 -14.39 24.28
C ALA A 121 39.94 -15.47 25.24
N ILE A 122 38.70 -15.92 25.03
CA ILE A 122 38.11 -17.07 25.71
C ILE A 122 37.69 -18.08 24.64
N ARG A 123 38.16 -19.31 24.77
CA ARG A 123 37.77 -20.44 23.93
C ARG A 123 36.82 -21.35 24.71
N VAL A 124 35.69 -21.68 24.08
CA VAL A 124 34.70 -22.63 24.58
C VAL A 124 34.38 -23.62 23.46
N GLY A 125 34.78 -24.87 23.62
CA GLY A 125 34.71 -25.85 22.53
C GLY A 125 35.53 -25.40 21.32
N SER A 126 34.90 -25.32 20.14
CA SER A 126 35.53 -24.87 18.90
C SER A 126 35.49 -23.35 18.68
N ARG A 127 34.88 -22.58 19.59
CA ARG A 127 34.64 -21.13 19.40
C ARG A 127 35.62 -20.30 20.18
N VAL A 128 36.04 -19.19 19.60
CA VAL A 128 36.95 -18.21 20.20
C VAL A 128 36.26 -16.84 20.22
N PHE A 129 36.21 -16.23 21.40
CA PHE A 129 35.73 -14.87 21.63
C PHE A 129 36.92 -14.01 22.02
N SER A 130 37.08 -12.82 21.44
CA SER A 130 38.28 -12.00 21.64
C SER A 130 37.96 -10.55 22.03
N GLY A 131 38.89 -9.89 22.73
CA GLY A 131 38.78 -8.49 23.16
C GLY A 131 37.61 -8.28 24.11
N GLU A 132 36.74 -7.31 23.80
CA GLU A 132 35.55 -7.01 24.60
C GLU A 132 34.53 -8.15 24.65
N GLU A 133 34.45 -9.01 23.62
CA GLU A 133 33.56 -10.17 23.68
C GLU A 133 34.03 -11.20 24.69
N ALA A 134 35.34 -11.36 24.83
CA ALA A 134 35.91 -12.20 25.87
C ALA A 134 35.56 -11.64 27.25
N LEU A 135 35.57 -10.31 27.42
CA LEU A 135 35.20 -9.65 28.66
C LEU A 135 33.70 -9.82 28.99
N LEU A 136 32.81 -9.62 28.01
CA LEU A 136 31.37 -9.89 28.16
C LEU A 136 31.10 -11.36 28.48
N LEU A 137 31.79 -12.28 27.79
CA LEU A 137 31.62 -13.71 28.01
C LEU A 137 32.09 -14.11 29.41
N ALA A 138 33.23 -13.58 29.88
CA ALA A 138 33.71 -13.80 31.23
C ALA A 138 32.67 -13.40 32.28
N ASP A 139 32.10 -12.20 32.12
CA ASP A 139 31.06 -11.72 33.04
C ASP A 139 29.77 -12.54 32.94
N ALA A 140 29.36 -12.94 31.73
CA ALA A 140 28.19 -13.81 31.54
C ALA A 140 28.36 -15.18 32.25
N ILE A 141 29.52 -15.82 32.08
CA ILE A 141 29.89 -17.07 32.75
C ILE A 141 29.88 -16.87 34.27
N ALA A 142 30.47 -15.78 34.76
CA ALA A 142 30.50 -15.42 36.18
C ALA A 142 29.11 -15.13 36.76
N ASN A 143 28.11 -14.83 35.93
CA ASN A 143 26.70 -14.69 36.29
C ASN A 143 25.90 -15.98 36.10
N GLY A 144 26.54 -17.10 35.74
CA GLY A 144 25.92 -18.43 35.65
C GLY A 144 25.28 -18.74 34.29
N VAL A 145 25.59 -17.96 33.24
CA VAL A 145 25.12 -18.27 31.88
C VAL A 145 25.93 -19.42 31.30
N ASP A 146 25.24 -20.39 30.70
CA ASP A 146 25.87 -21.51 30.01
C ASP A 146 26.62 -21.02 28.76
N PRO A 147 27.96 -21.14 28.72
CA PRO A 147 28.76 -20.62 27.61
C PRO A 147 28.51 -21.36 26.29
N LEU A 148 27.93 -22.57 26.29
CA LEU A 148 27.57 -23.27 25.05
C LEU A 148 26.29 -22.72 24.40
N ARG A 149 25.41 -22.08 25.19
CA ARG A 149 24.17 -21.46 24.68
C ARG A 149 24.39 -20.07 24.11
N ILE A 150 25.58 -19.51 24.30
CA ILE A 150 25.93 -18.18 23.85
C ILE A 150 26.42 -18.26 22.40
N ASN A 151 25.50 -18.04 21.47
CA ASN A 151 25.80 -18.07 20.03
C ASN A 151 26.35 -16.76 19.49
N SER A 152 26.03 -15.61 20.10
CA SER A 152 26.53 -14.31 19.71
C SER A 152 26.45 -13.34 20.89
N LEU A 153 27.58 -12.85 21.43
CA LEU A 153 27.56 -11.70 22.37
C LEU A 153 27.92 -10.39 21.66
N GLY A 154 28.31 -10.46 20.39
CA GLY A 154 28.71 -9.30 19.61
C GLY A 154 27.64 -8.20 19.56
N TYR A 155 26.35 -8.57 19.58
CA TYR A 155 25.25 -7.59 19.59
C TYR A 155 25.10 -6.85 20.93
N LEU A 156 25.65 -7.41 22.03
CA LEU A 156 25.68 -6.81 23.37
C LEU A 156 26.92 -5.94 23.58
N ARG A 157 27.83 -5.83 22.60
CA ARG A 157 28.96 -4.90 22.66
C ARG A 157 28.45 -3.48 22.80
N LEU A 158 29.15 -2.68 23.61
CA LEU A 158 28.80 -1.30 23.88
C LEU A 158 28.61 -0.49 22.58
N GLU A 159 29.53 -0.60 21.63
CA GLU A 159 29.43 0.10 20.34
C GLU A 159 28.21 -0.33 19.51
N SER A 160 27.81 -1.60 19.59
CA SER A 160 26.60 -2.09 18.92
C SER A 160 25.34 -1.52 19.59
N LEU A 161 25.28 -1.51 20.92
CA LEU A 161 24.18 -0.94 21.68
C LEU A 161 24.06 0.57 21.48
N LYS A 162 25.18 1.31 21.47
CA LYS A 162 25.24 2.73 21.12
C LYS A 162 24.66 2.99 19.74
N ALA A 163 25.11 2.24 18.74
CA ALA A 163 24.65 2.40 17.36
C ALA A 163 23.16 2.11 17.21
N LYS A 164 22.62 1.13 17.94
CA LYS A 164 21.17 0.85 17.98
C LYS A 164 20.40 1.96 18.70
N ALA A 165 20.85 2.40 19.87
CA ALA A 165 20.21 3.46 20.64
C ALA A 165 20.16 4.79 19.87
N LYS A 166 21.27 5.19 19.22
CA LYS A 166 21.32 6.37 18.34
C LYS A 166 20.31 6.27 17.20
N ARG A 167 20.26 5.13 16.50
CA ARG A 167 19.29 4.90 15.42
C ARG A 167 17.84 5.05 15.88
N ILE A 168 17.49 4.56 17.07
CA ILE A 168 16.13 4.72 17.61
C ILE A 168 15.82 6.20 17.91
N LEU A 169 16.76 6.92 18.52
CA LEU A 169 16.60 8.35 18.82
C LEU A 169 16.46 9.19 17.54
N GLU A 170 17.30 8.92 16.54
CA GLU A 170 17.24 9.57 15.22
C GLU A 170 15.91 9.29 14.52
N LYS A 171 15.51 8.01 14.41
CA LYS A 171 14.24 7.60 13.80
C LYS A 171 13.03 8.23 14.50
N ALA A 172 13.04 8.30 15.84
CA ALA A 172 11.96 8.96 16.58
C ALA A 172 11.89 10.46 16.27
N SER A 173 13.05 11.12 16.16
CA SER A 173 13.12 12.53 15.78
C SER A 173 12.64 12.78 14.35
N GLU A 174 13.05 11.95 13.39
CA GLU A 174 12.62 12.02 11.98
C GLU A 174 11.10 11.87 11.84
N LEU A 175 10.52 10.94 12.60
CA LEU A 175 9.08 10.73 12.62
C LEU A 175 8.34 11.77 13.47
N GLY A 176 9.05 12.66 14.16
CA GLY A 176 8.49 13.66 15.09
C GLY A 176 7.78 13.05 16.30
N ILE A 177 8.13 11.82 16.70
CA ILE A 177 7.51 11.08 17.81
C ILE A 177 8.33 11.33 19.08
N ASP A 178 7.69 11.82 20.14
CA ASP A 178 8.34 11.88 21.45
C ASP A 178 8.37 10.49 22.08
N LEU A 179 9.56 9.89 22.17
CA LEU A 179 9.76 8.57 22.78
C LEU A 179 9.24 8.49 24.22
N ASN A 180 9.28 9.59 24.98
CA ASN A 180 8.78 9.59 26.35
C ASN A 180 7.24 9.51 26.43
N SER A 181 6.53 9.84 25.35
CA SER A 181 5.08 9.67 25.28
C SER A 181 4.67 8.21 25.02
N VAL A 182 5.54 7.43 24.36
CA VAL A 182 5.29 6.01 24.04
C VAL A 182 5.89 5.08 25.10
N LEU A 183 7.10 5.39 25.58
CA LEU A 183 7.79 4.65 26.63
C LEU A 183 8.41 5.61 27.65
N PRO A 184 7.77 5.84 28.81
CA PRO A 184 8.21 6.84 29.78
C PRO A 184 9.65 6.66 30.24
N GLY A 185 10.45 7.72 30.11
CA GLY A 185 11.87 7.75 30.51
C GLY A 185 12.82 6.99 29.58
N ALA A 186 12.34 6.46 28.45
CA ALA A 186 13.18 5.75 27.49
C ALA A 186 14.15 6.67 26.75
N LYS A 187 13.73 7.91 26.47
CA LYS A 187 14.57 8.87 25.73
C LYS A 187 15.88 9.15 26.45
N ASP A 188 15.80 9.42 27.76
CA ASP A 188 16.97 9.77 28.57
C ASP A 188 17.89 8.55 28.76
N LYS A 189 17.31 7.36 28.97
CA LYS A 189 18.08 6.11 29.10
C LYS A 189 18.77 5.70 27.79
N LEU A 190 18.10 5.87 26.64
CA LEU A 190 18.73 5.62 25.33
C LEU A 190 19.86 6.63 25.05
N ALA A 191 19.67 7.90 25.44
CA ALA A 191 20.73 8.91 25.34
C ALA A 191 21.92 8.58 26.23
N GLU A 192 21.67 8.08 27.46
CA GLU A 192 22.72 7.60 28.36
C GLU A 192 23.50 6.43 27.73
N ILE A 193 22.81 5.43 27.16
CA ILE A 193 23.46 4.31 26.46
C ILE A 193 24.29 4.82 25.28
N ALA A 194 23.77 5.76 24.50
CA ALA A 194 24.46 6.33 23.34
C ALA A 194 25.73 7.12 23.71
N ALA A 195 25.78 7.70 24.91
CA ALA A 195 26.90 8.48 25.43
C ALA A 195 27.84 7.69 26.36
N LYS A 196 27.53 6.42 26.66
CA LYS A 196 28.26 5.63 27.66
C LYS A 196 29.70 5.34 27.21
N GLU A 197 30.71 5.75 27.97
CA GLU A 197 32.12 5.50 27.60
C GLU A 197 32.66 4.19 28.17
N GLU A 198 32.03 3.67 29.22
CA GLU A 198 32.52 2.51 29.98
C GLU A 198 31.85 1.20 29.56
N PHE A 199 32.57 0.10 29.80
CA PHE A 199 32.08 -1.26 29.61
C PHE A 199 30.79 -1.53 30.41
N LEU A 200 29.71 -1.87 29.71
CA LEU A 200 28.48 -2.37 30.31
C LEU A 200 28.67 -3.88 30.53
N GLY A 201 28.86 -4.31 31.78
CA GLY A 201 28.84 -5.74 32.13
C GLY A 201 27.61 -6.45 31.57
N TYR A 202 27.64 -7.78 31.54
CA TYR A 202 26.63 -8.62 30.88
C TYR A 202 25.20 -8.26 31.26
N LYS A 203 24.91 -8.08 32.56
CA LYS A 203 23.57 -7.68 33.03
C LYS A 203 23.13 -6.33 32.48
N GLY A 204 24.00 -5.32 32.56
CA GLY A 204 23.72 -3.98 32.03
C GLY A 204 23.54 -3.97 30.51
N ALA A 205 24.32 -4.78 29.79
CA ALA A 205 24.17 -4.94 28.34
C ALA A 205 22.83 -5.58 27.96
N VAL A 206 22.38 -6.60 28.71
CA VAL A 206 21.07 -7.24 28.50
C VAL A 206 19.92 -6.28 28.81
N GLU A 207 20.01 -5.51 29.89
CA GLU A 207 19.02 -4.48 30.23
C GLU A 207 18.93 -3.40 29.13
N ALA A 208 20.08 -2.94 28.64
CA ALA A 208 20.16 -1.99 27.53
C ALA A 208 19.53 -2.56 26.25
N GLU A 209 19.84 -3.80 25.87
CA GLU A 209 19.26 -4.45 24.69
C GLU A 209 17.74 -4.61 24.82
N ASN A 210 17.24 -5.00 25.99
CA ASN A 210 15.79 -5.12 26.22
C ASN A 210 15.08 -3.77 26.12
N LEU A 211 15.68 -2.70 26.65
CA LEU A 211 15.16 -1.35 26.49
C LEU A 211 15.12 -0.92 25.02
N ILE A 212 16.20 -1.17 24.28
CA ILE A 212 16.31 -0.88 22.84
C ILE A 212 15.21 -1.61 22.07
N LYS A 213 15.01 -2.92 22.30
CA LYS A 213 13.97 -3.70 21.63
C LYS A 213 12.57 -3.17 21.93
N ASN A 214 12.26 -2.92 23.20
CA ASN A 214 10.96 -2.38 23.59
C ASN A 214 10.72 -1.00 22.94
N ALA A 215 11.74 -0.14 22.92
CA ALA A 215 11.63 1.17 22.27
C ALA A 215 11.43 1.05 20.75
N GLU A 216 12.08 0.09 20.09
CA GLU A 216 11.91 -0.16 18.65
C GLU A 216 10.51 -0.68 18.31
N GLU A 217 9.97 -1.60 19.10
CA GLU A 217 8.62 -2.13 18.94
C GLU A 217 7.56 -1.04 19.13
N GLU A 218 7.67 -0.27 20.22
CA GLU A 218 6.74 0.80 20.53
C GLU A 218 6.80 1.96 19.52
N LEU A 219 8.01 2.33 19.07
CA LEU A 219 8.18 3.32 18.01
C LEU A 219 7.54 2.85 16.69
N SER A 220 7.66 1.56 16.37
CA SER A 220 7.05 0.99 15.16
C SER A 220 5.51 1.04 15.24
N LYS A 221 4.92 0.69 16.39
CA LYS A 221 3.47 0.82 16.63
C LYS A 221 3.00 2.27 16.53
N ALA A 222 3.72 3.20 17.18
CA ALA A 222 3.38 4.63 17.14
C ALA A 222 3.48 5.20 15.73
N SER A 223 4.47 4.77 14.93
CA SER A 223 4.60 5.19 13.53
C SER A 223 3.43 4.73 12.66
N LEU A 224 2.96 3.48 12.85
CA LEU A 224 1.77 2.94 12.19
C LEU A 224 0.51 3.68 12.62
N GLY A 225 0.39 3.99 13.92
CA GLY A 225 -0.72 4.77 14.47
C GLY A 225 -0.83 6.14 13.82
N ARG A 226 0.29 6.88 13.70
CA ARG A 226 0.31 8.19 13.02
C ARG A 226 -0.04 8.10 11.54
N LEU A 227 0.55 7.15 10.81
CA LEU A 227 0.23 6.97 9.39
C LEU A 227 -1.27 6.67 9.20
N ARG A 228 -1.83 5.84 10.08
CA ARG A 228 -3.26 5.53 10.09
C ARG A 228 -4.11 6.79 10.34
N GLU A 229 -3.75 7.62 11.32
CA GLU A 229 -4.42 8.89 11.60
C GLU A 229 -4.37 9.86 10.41
N GLU A 230 -3.22 9.97 9.74
CA GLU A 230 -3.04 10.80 8.54
C GLU A 230 -3.94 10.32 7.38
N VAL A 231 -3.99 9.00 7.14
CA VAL A 231 -4.89 8.42 6.13
C VAL A 231 -6.36 8.70 6.48
N TYR A 232 -6.76 8.55 7.75
CA TYR A 232 -8.12 8.89 8.19
C TYR A 232 -8.44 10.37 7.98
N LYS A 233 -7.49 11.27 8.28
CA LYS A 233 -7.68 12.70 8.07
C LYS A 233 -7.89 13.02 6.58
N LYS A 234 -7.05 12.46 5.69
CA LYS A 234 -7.20 12.63 4.24
C LYS A 234 -8.52 12.04 3.72
N LEU A 235 -8.94 10.89 4.26
CA LEU A 235 -10.22 10.28 3.91
C LEU A 235 -11.40 11.16 4.34
N GLU A 236 -11.30 11.83 5.49
CA GLU A 236 -12.32 12.76 5.96
C GLU A 236 -12.37 14.03 5.11
N GLU A 237 -11.22 14.57 4.69
CA GLU A 237 -11.15 15.65 3.70
C GLU A 237 -11.81 15.25 2.38
N LEU A 238 -11.56 14.02 1.89
CA LEU A 238 -12.20 13.47 0.71
C LEU A 238 -13.72 13.39 0.88
N LYS A 239 -14.22 12.88 2.02
CA LYS A 239 -15.67 12.82 2.30
C LYS A 239 -16.31 14.20 2.29
N ASN A 240 -15.63 15.22 2.82
CA ASN A 240 -16.13 16.60 2.81
C ASN A 240 -16.26 17.13 1.38
N ILE A 241 -15.26 16.89 0.52
CA ILE A 241 -15.34 17.25 -0.91
C ILE A 241 -16.49 16.50 -1.58
N VAL A 242 -16.60 15.19 -1.34
CA VAL A 242 -17.66 14.35 -1.90
C VAL A 242 -19.04 14.88 -1.52
N LYS A 243 -19.25 15.24 -0.24
CA LYS A 243 -20.52 15.82 0.22
C LYS A 243 -20.87 17.11 -0.55
N SER A 244 -19.90 17.97 -0.83
CA SER A 244 -20.14 19.17 -1.66
C SER A 244 -20.52 18.81 -3.10
N ILE A 245 -19.98 17.74 -3.66
CA ILE A 245 -20.38 17.23 -4.99
C ILE A 245 -21.82 16.69 -4.92
N GLU A 246 -22.15 15.89 -3.91
CA GLU A 246 -23.49 15.35 -3.71
C GLU A 246 -24.55 16.46 -3.60
N GLU A 247 -24.28 17.49 -2.80
CA GLU A 247 -25.16 18.66 -2.64
C GLU A 247 -25.32 19.45 -3.95
N ARG A 248 -24.24 19.57 -4.74
CA ARG A 248 -24.25 20.35 -5.99
C ARG A 248 -25.02 19.66 -7.12
N PHE A 249 -24.81 18.35 -7.30
CA PHE A 249 -25.37 17.61 -8.44
C PHE A 249 -26.58 16.73 -8.05
N GLY A 250 -26.89 16.62 -6.76
CA GLY A 250 -27.95 15.75 -6.26
C GLY A 250 -27.69 14.27 -6.53
N LEU A 251 -26.42 13.87 -6.54
CA LEU A 251 -25.96 12.48 -6.68
C LEU A 251 -25.54 11.96 -5.31
N LYS A 252 -25.53 10.65 -5.14
CA LYS A 252 -24.95 9.96 -3.99
C LYS A 252 -23.70 9.23 -4.45
N ILE A 253 -22.56 9.53 -3.85
CA ILE A 253 -21.25 9.14 -4.33
C ILE A 253 -20.61 8.16 -3.34
N ARG A 254 -20.27 6.98 -3.84
CA ARG A 254 -19.53 5.96 -3.08
C ARG A 254 -18.04 6.16 -3.29
N ILE A 255 -17.31 6.36 -2.20
CA ILE A 255 -15.84 6.48 -2.21
C ILE A 255 -15.17 5.12 -2.40
N GLY A 256 -15.74 4.03 -1.87
CA GLY A 256 -15.22 2.67 -2.07
C GLY A 256 -13.83 2.43 -1.47
N ILE A 257 -13.47 3.13 -0.39
CA ILE A 257 -12.22 2.92 0.36
C ILE A 257 -12.59 2.44 1.76
N GLU A 258 -12.05 1.28 2.13
CA GLU A 258 -12.16 0.69 3.47
C GLU A 258 -10.75 0.47 4.03
N ILE A 259 -10.55 0.79 5.31
CA ILE A 259 -9.26 0.63 5.98
C ILE A 259 -9.35 -0.61 6.89
N PRO A 260 -8.66 -1.72 6.56
CA PRO A 260 -8.70 -2.92 7.39
C PRO A 260 -8.04 -2.70 8.75
N ASP A 261 -8.58 -3.32 9.80
CA ASP A 261 -8.04 -3.20 11.16
C ASP A 261 -6.59 -3.70 11.28
N TYR A 262 -6.22 -4.71 10.48
CA TYR A 262 -4.89 -5.34 10.46
C TYR A 262 -3.96 -4.82 9.34
N CYS A 263 -4.25 -3.65 8.78
CA CYS A 263 -3.45 -3.05 7.71
C CYS A 263 -2.07 -2.61 8.24
N ASP A 264 -1.00 -3.13 7.63
CA ASP A 264 0.39 -2.79 7.92
C ASP A 264 0.83 -1.49 7.19
N LYS A 265 2.13 -1.18 7.26
CA LYS A 265 2.66 0.07 6.70
C LYS A 265 2.47 0.15 5.18
N GLU A 266 2.82 -0.89 4.45
CA GLU A 266 2.71 -0.93 2.98
C GLU A 266 1.26 -0.83 2.54
N CYS A 267 0.36 -1.53 3.25
CA CYS A 267 -1.07 -1.44 3.04
C CYS A 267 -1.60 0.00 3.26
N LEU A 268 -1.20 0.69 4.34
CA LEU A 268 -1.63 2.06 4.61
C LEU A 268 -1.12 3.05 3.55
N GLU A 269 0.12 2.91 3.09
CA GLU A 269 0.69 3.74 2.02
C GLU A 269 -0.05 3.56 0.68
N LEU A 270 -0.51 2.33 0.37
CA LEU A 270 -1.33 2.08 -0.81
C LEU A 270 -2.71 2.72 -0.69
N ILE A 271 -3.34 2.62 0.48
CA ILE A 271 -4.63 3.28 0.74
C ILE A 271 -4.47 4.80 0.64
N GLU A 272 -3.40 5.37 1.20
CA GLU A 272 -3.14 6.80 1.14
C GLU A 272 -3.09 7.30 -0.32
N LYS A 273 -2.37 6.57 -1.19
CA LYS A 273 -2.30 6.89 -2.62
C LYS A 273 -3.65 6.83 -3.30
N GLU A 274 -4.48 5.82 -2.98
CA GLU A 274 -5.83 5.70 -3.54
C GLU A 274 -6.76 6.82 -3.03
N VAL A 275 -6.66 7.21 -1.75
CA VAL A 275 -7.38 8.36 -1.19
C VAL A 275 -7.00 9.64 -1.95
N GLU A 276 -5.71 9.88 -2.18
CA GLU A 276 -5.24 11.06 -2.88
C GLU A 276 -5.68 11.08 -4.35
N ARG A 277 -5.60 9.94 -5.04
CA ARG A 277 -6.11 9.79 -6.41
C ARG A 277 -7.61 10.10 -6.48
N LYS A 278 -8.42 9.53 -5.58
CA LYS A 278 -9.86 9.82 -5.53
C LYS A 278 -10.15 11.28 -5.17
N ARG A 279 -9.33 11.90 -4.34
CA ARG A 279 -9.40 13.33 -4.03
C ARG A 279 -9.16 14.21 -5.25
N GLU A 280 -8.17 13.89 -6.07
CA GLU A 280 -7.93 14.60 -7.33
C GLU A 280 -9.14 14.48 -8.28
N ILE A 281 -9.69 13.28 -8.44
CA ILE A 281 -10.90 13.04 -9.24
C ILE A 281 -12.08 13.85 -8.68
N ALA A 282 -12.28 13.84 -7.37
CA ALA A 282 -13.35 14.59 -6.71
C ALA A 282 -13.22 16.10 -6.97
N LEU A 283 -12.02 16.65 -6.87
CA LEU A 283 -11.75 18.06 -7.18
C LEU A 283 -12.03 18.38 -8.65
N GLN A 284 -11.66 17.49 -9.58
CA GLN A 284 -11.98 17.65 -11.00
C GLN A 284 -13.49 17.63 -11.26
N VAL A 285 -14.23 16.72 -10.61
CA VAL A 285 -15.70 16.67 -10.68
C VAL A 285 -16.32 17.94 -10.08
N LEU A 286 -15.81 18.42 -8.95
CA LEU A 286 -16.29 19.66 -8.32
C LEU A 286 -16.03 20.88 -9.21
N GLY A 287 -15.05 20.85 -10.11
CA GLY A 287 -14.80 21.91 -11.09
C GLY A 287 -15.89 22.06 -12.17
N ILE A 288 -16.80 21.08 -12.30
CA ILE A 288 -17.82 21.05 -13.35
C ILE A 288 -18.99 21.98 -13.00
N SER A 289 -19.45 22.80 -13.96
CA SER A 289 -20.33 23.94 -13.70
C SER A 289 -21.83 23.72 -13.91
N GLN A 290 -22.28 22.59 -14.46
CA GLN A 290 -23.65 22.44 -15.00
C GLN A 290 -24.47 21.28 -14.42
N ASP A 291 -25.77 21.30 -14.72
CA ASP A 291 -26.77 20.31 -14.31
C ASP A 291 -26.64 19.01 -15.11
N ILE A 292 -25.89 18.06 -14.54
CA ILE A 292 -25.59 16.75 -15.13
C ILE A 292 -26.85 15.92 -15.38
N LYS A 293 -27.89 16.06 -14.53
CA LYS A 293 -29.11 15.25 -14.65
C LYS A 293 -29.90 15.59 -15.90
N GLU A 294 -30.02 16.88 -16.21
CA GLU A 294 -30.68 17.31 -17.44
C GLU A 294 -29.87 16.88 -18.67
N GLY A 295 -28.55 17.02 -18.62
CA GLY A 295 -27.68 16.54 -19.70
C GLY A 295 -27.76 15.04 -19.94
N ALA A 296 -27.81 14.23 -18.87
CA ALA A 296 -28.02 12.80 -18.93
C ALA A 296 -29.38 12.45 -19.58
N ARG A 297 -30.45 13.15 -19.19
CA ARG A 297 -31.78 12.95 -19.75
C ARG A 297 -31.84 13.28 -21.24
N VAL A 298 -31.27 14.41 -21.64
CA VAL A 298 -31.20 14.82 -23.05
C VAL A 298 -30.41 13.78 -23.85
N LEU A 299 -29.27 13.31 -23.32
CA LEU A 299 -28.46 12.28 -23.97
C LEU A 299 -29.27 10.99 -24.20
N GLU A 300 -29.99 10.50 -23.20
CA GLU A 300 -30.84 9.31 -23.38
C GLU A 300 -31.90 9.53 -24.45
N GLU A 301 -32.58 10.68 -24.42
CA GLU A 301 -33.66 10.99 -25.37
C GLU A 301 -33.18 11.05 -26.82
N ILE A 302 -31.99 11.60 -27.07
CA ILE A 302 -31.49 11.81 -28.44
C ILE A 302 -30.60 10.66 -28.94
N SER A 303 -30.13 9.77 -28.06
CA SER A 303 -29.16 8.72 -28.39
C SER A 303 -29.59 7.85 -29.59
N GLN A 304 -30.75 7.21 -29.49
CA GLN A 304 -31.31 6.39 -30.58
C GLN A 304 -31.59 7.19 -31.86
N PRO A 305 -32.30 8.34 -31.80
CA PRO A 305 -32.55 9.16 -32.99
C PRO A 305 -31.26 9.57 -33.71
N PHE A 306 -30.23 9.94 -32.97
CA PHE A 306 -28.93 10.32 -33.51
C PHE A 306 -28.25 9.12 -34.19
N ASP A 307 -28.18 7.99 -33.48
CA ASP A 307 -27.52 6.78 -33.97
C ASP A 307 -28.17 6.21 -35.23
N MET A 308 -29.50 6.24 -35.31
CA MET A 308 -30.24 5.89 -36.52
C MET A 308 -29.93 6.85 -37.69
N PHE A 309 -29.72 8.13 -37.39
CA PHE A 309 -29.43 9.13 -38.41
C PHE A 309 -28.03 8.92 -39.01
N ILE A 310 -27.02 8.67 -38.16
CA ILE A 310 -25.64 8.48 -38.61
C ILE A 310 -25.31 7.04 -39.03
N GLY A 311 -26.18 6.07 -38.71
CA GLY A 311 -25.99 4.66 -38.99
C GLY A 311 -24.95 3.98 -38.10
N HIS A 312 -24.74 4.48 -36.89
CA HIS A 312 -23.74 3.99 -35.92
C HIS A 312 -24.26 4.16 -34.49
N ASP A 313 -24.00 3.21 -33.59
CA ASP A 313 -24.49 3.17 -32.20
C ASP A 313 -23.71 4.04 -31.18
N LEU A 314 -23.21 5.21 -31.62
CA LEU A 314 -22.25 5.99 -30.84
C LEU A 314 -22.82 6.55 -29.53
N LEU A 315 -23.91 7.32 -29.60
CA LEU A 315 -24.49 7.95 -28.40
C LEU A 315 -25.21 6.93 -27.52
N SER A 316 -25.77 5.85 -28.08
CA SER A 316 -26.34 4.75 -27.31
C SER A 316 -25.28 4.07 -26.46
N ARG A 317 -24.06 3.86 -26.98
CA ARG A 317 -22.93 3.34 -26.20
C ARG A 317 -22.53 4.29 -25.08
N VAL A 318 -22.49 5.60 -25.32
CA VAL A 318 -22.22 6.58 -24.25
C VAL A 318 -23.32 6.55 -23.18
N ALA A 319 -24.60 6.47 -23.58
CA ALA A 319 -25.71 6.35 -22.65
C ALA A 319 -25.67 5.05 -21.84
N GLU A 320 -25.19 3.94 -22.43
CA GLU A 320 -24.96 2.68 -21.72
C GLU A 320 -23.82 2.81 -20.70
N GLU A 321 -22.71 3.43 -21.06
CA GLU A 321 -21.61 3.72 -20.13
C GLU A 321 -22.11 4.56 -18.94
N MET A 322 -22.91 5.59 -19.20
CA MET A 322 -23.56 6.42 -18.18
C MET A 322 -24.48 5.61 -17.24
N ARG A 323 -25.33 4.73 -17.80
CA ARG A 323 -26.21 3.84 -17.02
C ARG A 323 -25.40 2.83 -16.19
N SER A 324 -24.33 2.29 -16.73
CA SER A 324 -23.45 1.35 -16.02
C SER A 324 -22.76 2.02 -14.82
N SER A 325 -22.48 3.32 -14.92
CA SER A 325 -21.89 4.12 -13.86
C SER A 325 -22.92 4.62 -12.83
N GLY A 326 -24.23 4.43 -13.07
CA GLY A 326 -25.30 4.81 -12.16
C GLY A 326 -25.63 6.31 -12.12
N VAL A 327 -25.13 7.08 -13.09
CA VAL A 327 -25.34 8.53 -13.18
C VAL A 327 -26.83 8.87 -13.35
N ASP A 328 -27.57 8.04 -14.10
CA ASP A 328 -29.02 8.11 -14.31
C ASP A 328 -29.82 7.86 -13.03
N ARG A 329 -29.37 6.91 -12.19
CA ARG A 329 -30.03 6.49 -10.94
C ARG A 329 -29.69 7.36 -9.75
N GLY A 330 -28.70 8.23 -9.87
CA GLY A 330 -28.25 9.12 -8.81
C GLY A 330 -27.37 8.44 -7.76
N GLU A 331 -26.88 7.21 -7.97
CA GLU A 331 -25.86 6.58 -7.14
C GLU A 331 -24.66 6.19 -8.00
N VAL A 332 -23.48 6.77 -7.71
CA VAL A 332 -22.27 6.60 -8.54
C VAL A 332 -21.06 6.26 -7.69
N GLU A 333 -20.07 5.58 -8.29
CA GLU A 333 -18.75 5.40 -7.67
C GLU A 333 -17.81 6.52 -8.09
N LEU A 334 -17.02 7.03 -7.15
CA LEU A 334 -15.99 8.03 -7.43
C LEU A 334 -14.79 7.37 -8.14
N ASN A 335 -14.73 7.54 -9.46
CA ASN A 335 -13.66 7.06 -10.31
C ASN A 335 -13.47 7.95 -11.55
N GLU A 336 -12.42 7.68 -12.34
CA GLU A 336 -12.11 8.46 -13.55
C GLU A 336 -13.22 8.39 -14.60
N LYS A 337 -13.91 7.23 -14.68
CA LYS A 337 -15.03 7.04 -15.61
C LYS A 337 -16.17 8.01 -15.32
N LEU A 338 -16.53 8.21 -14.04
CA LEU A 338 -17.52 9.20 -13.61
C LEU A 338 -17.13 10.60 -14.09
N TYR A 339 -15.88 11.00 -13.84
CA TYR A 339 -15.39 12.32 -14.28
C TYR A 339 -15.48 12.49 -15.79
N ARG A 340 -15.04 11.49 -16.58
CA ARG A 340 -15.11 11.53 -18.05
C ARG A 340 -16.54 11.68 -18.56
N ILE A 341 -17.49 10.92 -18.01
CA ILE A 341 -18.90 11.00 -18.39
C ILE A 341 -19.49 12.37 -18.03
N MET A 342 -19.28 12.85 -16.81
CA MET A 342 -19.80 14.14 -16.37
C MET A 342 -19.23 15.28 -17.21
N ARG A 343 -17.93 15.24 -17.51
CA ARG A 343 -17.27 16.22 -18.36
C ARG A 343 -17.82 16.20 -19.78
N PHE A 344 -17.96 15.02 -20.39
CA PHE A 344 -18.55 14.87 -21.73
C PHE A 344 -19.94 15.51 -21.80
N ILE A 345 -20.80 15.23 -20.81
CA ILE A 345 -22.16 15.77 -20.76
C ILE A 345 -22.11 17.30 -20.72
N VAL A 346 -21.27 17.89 -19.85
CA VAL A 346 -21.19 19.35 -19.72
C VAL A 346 -20.58 20.03 -20.94
N ASP A 347 -19.47 19.49 -21.45
CA ASP A 347 -18.76 20.07 -22.59
C ASP A 347 -19.65 20.07 -23.85
N ASN A 348 -20.58 19.11 -23.96
CA ASN A 348 -21.46 18.95 -25.11
C ASN A 348 -22.93 19.30 -24.85
N PHE A 349 -23.30 19.77 -23.66
CA PHE A 349 -24.69 19.93 -23.25
C PHE A 349 -25.52 20.79 -24.21
N ALA A 350 -24.96 21.91 -24.65
CA ALA A 350 -25.61 22.82 -25.60
C ALA A 350 -25.89 22.14 -26.95
N THR A 351 -24.91 21.38 -27.47
CA THR A 351 -25.03 20.66 -28.73
C THR A 351 -26.03 19.51 -28.61
N LEU A 352 -25.99 18.74 -27.52
CA LEU A 352 -26.96 17.67 -27.25
C LEU A 352 -28.40 18.21 -27.23
N ARG A 353 -28.62 19.34 -26.55
CA ARG A 353 -29.95 19.98 -26.49
C ARG A 353 -30.43 20.46 -27.87
N ASP A 354 -29.52 21.00 -28.67
CA ASP A 354 -29.85 21.56 -29.99
C ASP A 354 -29.99 20.48 -31.08
N LEU A 355 -29.49 19.27 -30.84
CA LEU A 355 -29.57 18.16 -31.79
C LEU A 355 -31.00 17.66 -32.00
N LYS A 356 -31.84 17.64 -30.96
CA LYS A 356 -33.20 17.11 -31.07
C LYS A 356 -34.02 17.71 -32.23
N PRO A 357 -34.22 19.03 -32.35
CA PRO A 357 -34.97 19.62 -33.47
C PRO A 357 -34.29 19.39 -34.83
N VAL A 358 -32.95 19.33 -34.86
CA VAL A 358 -32.18 19.09 -36.09
C VAL A 358 -32.36 17.66 -36.60
N LEU A 359 -32.38 16.68 -35.69
CA LEU A 359 -32.63 15.27 -36.00
C LEU A 359 -34.07 15.04 -36.48
N GLU A 360 -35.06 15.67 -35.82
CA GLU A 360 -36.46 15.61 -36.25
C GLU A 360 -36.66 16.17 -37.67
N ALA A 361 -35.93 17.24 -38.02
CA ALA A 361 -35.93 17.80 -39.37
C ALA A 361 -35.14 16.98 -40.40
N LYS A 362 -34.33 15.99 -39.96
CA LYS A 362 -33.44 15.17 -40.80
C LYS A 362 -32.46 15.99 -41.66
N ARG A 363 -31.93 17.09 -41.12
CA ARG A 363 -31.08 18.05 -41.86
C ARG A 363 -29.58 17.97 -41.54
N LEU A 364 -29.17 17.06 -40.66
CA LEU A 364 -27.77 16.93 -40.27
C LEU A 364 -26.95 16.31 -41.43
N PRO A 365 -25.72 16.77 -41.72
CA PRO A 365 -24.87 16.13 -42.72
C PRO A 365 -24.40 14.73 -42.26
N SER A 366 -23.98 13.90 -43.21
CA SER A 366 -23.32 12.62 -42.91
C SER A 366 -22.06 12.86 -42.07
N VAL A 367 -21.91 12.09 -40.99
CA VAL A 367 -20.79 12.19 -40.07
C VAL A 367 -19.96 10.91 -40.12
N ARG A 368 -18.63 11.03 -40.05
CA ARG A 368 -17.74 9.87 -39.86
C ARG A 368 -17.47 9.70 -38.37
N VAL A 369 -17.66 8.49 -37.87
CA VAL A 369 -17.38 8.14 -36.47
C VAL A 369 -15.94 7.61 -36.38
N PRO A 370 -15.07 8.21 -35.56
CA PRO A 370 -13.74 7.67 -35.31
C PRO A 370 -13.81 6.39 -34.46
N GLU A 371 -12.85 5.49 -34.66
CA GLU A 371 -12.69 4.30 -33.81
C GLU A 371 -12.11 4.69 -32.44
N GLY A 372 -12.53 3.98 -31.38
CA GLY A 372 -11.98 4.16 -30.03
C GLY A 372 -13.01 4.09 -28.91
N ASP A 373 -12.65 4.71 -27.79
CA ASP A 373 -13.53 4.87 -26.63
C ASP A 373 -14.79 5.68 -27.03
N PRO A 374 -15.99 5.22 -26.65
CA PRO A 374 -17.23 5.83 -27.11
C PRO A 374 -17.41 7.27 -26.64
N ILE A 375 -16.91 7.62 -25.45
CA ILE A 375 -17.03 8.97 -24.89
C ILE A 375 -16.15 9.93 -25.68
N ASP A 376 -14.89 9.55 -25.93
CA ASP A 376 -13.95 10.40 -26.67
C ASP A 376 -14.37 10.54 -28.14
N ALA A 377 -14.81 9.44 -28.76
CA ALA A 377 -15.32 9.46 -30.14
C ALA A 377 -16.56 10.34 -30.28
N ALA A 378 -17.50 10.26 -29.33
CA ALA A 378 -18.68 11.11 -29.29
C ALA A 378 -18.32 12.58 -29.08
N ASP A 379 -17.38 12.88 -28.18
CA ASP A 379 -16.94 14.26 -27.91
C ASP A 379 -16.38 14.93 -29.17
N VAL A 380 -15.52 14.21 -29.90
CA VAL A 380 -14.96 14.70 -31.17
C VAL A 380 -16.05 14.93 -32.22
N VAL A 381 -16.98 13.98 -32.35
CA VAL A 381 -18.09 14.09 -33.31
C VAL A 381 -18.99 15.28 -32.99
N LEU A 382 -19.44 15.42 -31.74
CA LEU A 382 -20.33 16.48 -31.31
C LEU A 382 -19.68 17.86 -31.47
N LYS A 383 -18.40 17.99 -31.10
CA LYS A 383 -17.63 19.23 -31.35
C LYS A 383 -17.53 19.54 -32.84
N GLY A 384 -17.29 18.53 -33.67
CA GLY A 384 -17.20 18.67 -35.14
C GLY A 384 -18.50 19.17 -35.78
N ILE A 385 -19.66 18.75 -35.28
CA ILE A 385 -20.97 19.15 -35.82
C ILE A 385 -21.61 20.35 -35.11
N SER A 386 -21.04 20.81 -34.01
CA SER A 386 -21.64 21.82 -33.12
C SER A 386 -22.10 23.10 -33.84
N ASN A 387 -21.27 23.67 -34.70
CA ASN A 387 -21.59 24.88 -35.47
C ASN A 387 -22.71 24.64 -36.48
N GLU A 388 -22.72 23.47 -37.10
CA GLU A 388 -23.71 23.09 -38.10
C GLU A 388 -25.09 22.86 -37.46
N VAL A 389 -25.12 22.13 -36.33
CA VAL A 389 -26.33 21.96 -35.51
C VAL A 389 -26.91 23.31 -35.12
N ARG A 390 -26.07 24.25 -34.66
CA ARG A 390 -26.51 25.59 -34.29
C ARG A 390 -27.09 26.36 -35.47
N ARG A 391 -26.46 26.29 -36.64
CA ARG A 391 -26.94 26.92 -37.88
C ARG A 391 -28.32 26.37 -38.28
N ILE A 392 -28.45 25.05 -38.37
CA ILE A 392 -29.70 24.40 -38.78
C ILE A 392 -30.82 24.72 -37.79
N LYS A 393 -30.54 24.72 -36.48
CA LYS A 393 -31.52 25.11 -35.47
C LYS A 393 -32.04 26.54 -35.71
N GLN A 394 -31.16 27.50 -35.96
CA GLN A 394 -31.56 28.87 -36.28
C GLN A 394 -32.42 28.95 -37.54
N GLU A 395 -32.07 28.19 -38.58
CA GLU A 395 -32.88 28.10 -39.80
C GLU A 395 -34.29 27.54 -39.50
N LEU A 396 -34.38 26.49 -38.68
CA LEU A 396 -35.66 25.90 -38.27
C LEU A 396 -36.51 26.85 -37.42
N GLU A 397 -35.89 27.63 -36.53
CA GLU A 397 -36.57 28.65 -35.74
C GLU A 397 -37.15 29.75 -36.66
N ILE A 398 -36.36 30.24 -37.61
CA ILE A 398 -36.81 31.20 -38.62
C ILE A 398 -37.97 30.62 -39.44
N GLU A 399 -37.85 29.40 -39.96
CA GLU A 399 -38.92 28.73 -40.70
C GLU A 399 -40.20 28.55 -39.87
N GLY A 400 -40.06 28.24 -38.57
CA GLY A 400 -41.17 28.11 -37.64
C GLY A 400 -41.91 29.43 -37.44
N GLU A 401 -41.17 30.53 -37.24
CA GLU A 401 -41.73 31.89 -37.17
C GLU A 401 -42.40 32.30 -38.48
N MET A 402 -41.77 32.00 -39.62
CA MET A 402 -42.37 32.24 -40.95
C MET A 402 -43.69 31.51 -41.09
N ARG A 403 -43.76 30.22 -40.72
CA ARG A 403 -45.02 29.44 -40.77
C ARG A 403 -46.09 30.02 -39.84
N ARG A 404 -45.71 30.53 -38.66
CA ARG A 404 -46.66 31.14 -37.71
C ARG A 404 -47.24 32.45 -38.25
N LEU A 405 -46.42 33.28 -38.89
CA LEU A 405 -46.84 34.57 -39.44
C LEU A 405 -47.58 34.42 -40.78
N MET A 406 -47.30 33.37 -41.55
CA MET A 406 -47.81 33.19 -42.91
C MET A 406 -49.36 33.31 -43.03
N PRO A 407 -50.20 32.68 -42.18
CA PRO A 407 -51.65 32.79 -42.32
C PRO A 407 -52.18 34.20 -42.07
N ALA A 408 -51.52 34.98 -41.21
CA ALA A 408 -51.89 36.37 -40.97
C ALA A 408 -51.51 37.24 -42.17
N LEU A 409 -50.30 37.04 -42.72
CA LEU A 409 -49.84 37.72 -43.93
C LEU A 409 -50.72 37.37 -45.14
N GLU A 410 -51.07 36.10 -45.33
CA GLU A 410 -52.00 35.65 -46.37
C GLU A 410 -53.36 36.34 -46.25
N ARG A 411 -53.93 36.44 -45.03
CA ARG A 411 -55.18 37.20 -44.79
C ARG A 411 -55.05 38.68 -45.11
N MET A 412 -53.92 39.31 -44.77
CA MET A 412 -53.68 40.71 -45.11
C MET A 412 -53.65 40.92 -46.62
N VAL A 413 -52.94 40.06 -47.36
CA VAL A 413 -52.91 40.14 -48.84
C VAL A 413 -54.29 39.92 -49.44
N ILE A 414 -55.04 38.92 -48.97
CA ILE A 414 -56.41 38.68 -49.44
C ILE A 414 -57.30 39.89 -49.16
N SER A 415 -57.23 40.48 -47.96
CA SER A 415 -57.99 41.68 -47.58
C SER A 415 -57.58 42.91 -48.37
N GLU A 416 -56.33 43.01 -48.82
CA GLU A 416 -55.92 44.13 -49.67
C GLU A 416 -56.40 43.96 -51.11
N LEU A 417 -56.35 42.73 -51.63
CA LEU A 417 -56.79 42.40 -52.99
C LEU A 417 -58.32 42.34 -53.13
N SER A 418 -59.07 42.31 -52.03
CA SER A 418 -60.53 42.45 -52.07
C SER A 418 -60.99 43.85 -52.50
N THR A 419 -60.08 44.84 -52.49
CA THR A 419 -60.35 46.22 -52.94
C THR A 419 -60.04 46.45 -54.42
N GLY A 420 -59.41 45.49 -55.10
CA GLY A 420 -59.03 45.58 -56.51
C GLY A 420 -57.71 44.85 -56.82
N GLU A 421 -57.29 44.91 -58.08
CA GLU A 421 -55.99 44.39 -58.51
C GLU A 421 -54.85 45.35 -58.13
N LYS A 422 -53.72 44.80 -57.70
CA LYS A 422 -52.55 45.57 -57.26
C LYS A 422 -51.27 44.99 -57.84
N ARG A 423 -50.26 45.83 -58.05
CA ARG A 423 -48.90 45.32 -58.32
C ARG A 423 -48.34 44.68 -57.07
N ILE A 424 -47.45 43.71 -57.23
CA ILE A 424 -46.76 43.06 -56.10
C ILE A 424 -46.20 44.11 -55.13
N ASN A 425 -45.51 45.14 -55.62
CA ASN A 425 -44.89 46.16 -54.78
C ASN A 425 -45.88 47.08 -54.03
N GLU A 426 -47.16 47.08 -54.39
CA GLU A 426 -48.21 47.91 -53.79
C GLU A 426 -48.92 47.21 -52.62
N ILE A 427 -48.64 45.92 -52.40
CA ILE A 427 -49.22 45.11 -51.32
C ILE A 427 -48.48 45.43 -50.00
N ARG A 428 -49.22 45.89 -48.98
CA ARG A 428 -48.71 46.36 -47.67
C ARG A 428 -48.49 45.20 -46.71
N ILE A 429 -47.57 44.33 -47.09
CA ILE A 429 -46.90 43.39 -46.18
C ILE A 429 -45.38 43.65 -46.19
N PRO A 430 -44.63 43.23 -45.15
CA PRO A 430 -43.20 43.48 -45.10
C PRO A 430 -42.51 42.88 -46.33
N ALA A 431 -41.64 43.66 -46.97
CA ALA A 431 -41.00 43.33 -48.24
C ALA A 431 -40.36 41.92 -48.29
N PRO A 432 -39.68 41.44 -47.22
CA PRO A 432 -39.04 40.11 -47.24
C PRO A 432 -40.00 38.93 -47.42
N PHE A 433 -41.28 39.08 -47.08
CA PHE A 433 -42.28 38.00 -47.16
C PHE A 433 -43.17 38.10 -48.40
N ARG A 434 -43.05 39.19 -49.17
CA ARG A 434 -44.06 39.56 -50.16
C ARG A 434 -44.19 38.56 -51.29
N GLU A 435 -43.06 38.17 -51.87
CA GLU A 435 -43.03 37.20 -52.97
C GLU A 435 -43.48 35.81 -52.51
N GLU A 436 -43.03 35.35 -51.34
CA GLU A 436 -43.36 34.02 -50.81
C GLU A 436 -44.85 33.90 -50.46
N VAL A 437 -45.47 34.92 -49.87
CA VAL A 437 -46.91 34.93 -49.57
C VAL A 437 -47.73 34.88 -50.85
N ILE A 438 -47.37 35.68 -51.87
CA ILE A 438 -48.08 35.72 -53.15
C ILE A 438 -47.92 34.40 -53.90
N ARG A 439 -46.70 33.82 -53.91
CA ARG A 439 -46.42 32.51 -54.51
C ARG A 439 -47.33 31.44 -53.90
N ARG A 440 -47.42 31.36 -52.57
CA ARG A 440 -48.30 30.40 -51.87
C ARG A 440 -49.78 30.61 -52.17
N LEU A 441 -50.26 31.85 -52.19
CA LEU A 441 -51.65 32.14 -52.53
C LEU A 441 -51.96 31.78 -54.00
N LYS A 442 -50.99 31.96 -54.90
CA LYS A 442 -51.10 31.59 -56.32
C LYS A 442 -51.13 30.06 -56.50
N GLU A 443 -50.25 29.33 -55.80
CA GLU A 443 -50.21 27.86 -55.78
C GLU A 443 -51.51 27.25 -55.22
N ARG A 444 -52.12 27.90 -54.22
CA ARG A 444 -53.44 27.52 -53.69
C ARG A 444 -54.62 27.94 -54.58
N GLY A 445 -54.36 28.63 -55.69
CA GLY A 445 -55.38 29.10 -56.62
C GLY A 445 -56.27 30.22 -56.05
N VAL A 446 -55.85 30.90 -54.99
CA VAL A 446 -56.60 31.99 -54.35
C VAL A 446 -56.41 33.30 -55.10
N VAL A 447 -55.20 33.54 -55.62
CA VAL A 447 -54.86 34.72 -56.42
C VAL A 447 -54.33 34.29 -57.80
N GLU A 448 -54.50 35.15 -58.79
CA GLU A 448 -53.94 34.99 -60.13
C GLU A 448 -53.19 36.25 -60.56
N GLU A 449 -52.29 36.08 -61.52
CA GLU A 449 -51.48 37.15 -62.08
C GLU A 449 -51.93 37.45 -63.50
N VAL A 450 -52.33 38.69 -63.76
CA VAL A 450 -52.82 39.15 -65.07
C VAL A 450 -52.14 40.47 -65.42
N GLY A 451 -51.37 40.48 -66.50
CA GLY A 451 -50.72 41.71 -67.00
C GLY A 451 -49.76 42.38 -66.01
N GLY A 452 -49.13 41.63 -65.10
CA GLY A 452 -48.24 42.16 -64.05
C GLY A 452 -48.94 42.67 -62.80
N PHE A 453 -50.25 42.47 -62.69
CA PHE A 453 -51.05 42.73 -61.49
C PHE A 453 -51.48 41.42 -60.84
N ILE A 454 -51.55 41.41 -59.51
CA ILE A 454 -52.10 40.32 -58.71
C ILE A 454 -53.54 40.67 -58.36
N ARG A 455 -54.46 39.71 -58.53
CA ARG A 455 -55.86 39.85 -58.15
C ARG A 455 -56.40 38.55 -57.54
N LEU A 456 -57.49 38.65 -56.77
CA LEU A 456 -58.22 37.46 -56.31
C LEU A 456 -58.82 36.73 -57.51
N LYS A 457 -58.66 35.41 -57.55
CA LYS A 457 -59.27 34.58 -58.60
C LYS A 457 -60.78 34.55 -58.38
N LYS A 458 -61.56 34.96 -59.38
CA LYS A 458 -63.03 34.87 -59.32
C LYS A 458 -63.42 33.39 -59.30
N GLN A 459 -64.19 32.98 -58.30
CA GLN A 459 -64.80 31.65 -58.24
C GLN A 459 -65.80 31.45 -59.37
#